data_AF-A0A556RNJ1-F1
#
_entry.id   AF-A0A556RNJ1-F1
#
_cell.length_a   1.000
_cell.length_b   1.000
_cell.length_c   1.000
_cell.angle_alpha   90.00
_cell.angle_beta   90.00
_cell.angle_gamma   90.00
#
_symmetry.space_group_name_H-M   'P 1'
#
loop_
_entity.id
_entity.type
_entity.pdbx_description
1 polymer ?
#
loop_
_entity_poly.entity_id
_entity_poly.type
_entity_poly.pdbx_seq_one_letter_code
_entity_poly.pdbx_strand_id
1 'polypeptide(L)' 'MPSLPKLLIFVAVIVLLFGTKKLRSLGSDLGASIKGFKKAMNDDDDSKETDDSQKVEHLDPSANNHADKE' A
#
# COMPACT_ATOMS: atom_id res chain seq x y z
N MET A 1 21.59 16.30 19.31
CA MET A 1 21.33 15.49 18.11
C MET A 1 20.18 14.53 18.40
N PRO A 2 19.12 14.53 17.60
CA PRO A 2 18.06 13.54 17.76
C PRO A 2 18.65 12.14 17.54
N SER A 3 18.51 11.28 18.55
CA SER A 3 18.98 9.90 18.49
C SER A 3 17.87 9.03 17.91
N LEU A 4 18.19 8.14 16.95
CA LEU A 4 17.25 7.24 16.28
C LEU A 4 16.22 6.57 17.24
N PRO A 5 16.59 6.08 18.44
CA PRO A 5 15.62 5.48 19.36
C PRO A 5 14.49 6.42 19.81
N LYS A 6 14.77 7.72 19.95
CA LYS A 6 13.76 8.73 20.33
C LYS A 6 12.72 8.91 19.23
N LEU A 7 13.15 8.83 17.97
CA LEU A 7 12.24 8.94 16.82
C LEU A 7 11.29 7.73 16.76
N LEU A 8 11.78 6.51 17.03
CA LEU A 8 10.93 5.32 17.07
C LEU A 8 9.85 5.41 18.14
N ILE A 9 10.21 5.86 19.34
CA ILE A 9 9.26 6.05 20.45
C ILE A 9 8.20 7.10 20.08
N PHE A 10 8.61 8.20 19.45
CA PHE A 10 7.69 9.24 18.99
C PHE A 10 6.71 8.72 17.93
N VAL A 11 7.20 7.99 16.92
CA VAL A 11 6.36 7.37 15.89
C VAL A 11 5.40 6.35 16.49
N ALA A 12 5.85 5.55 17.46
CA ALA A 12 4.99 4.58 18.13
C ALA A 12 3.79 5.27 18.80
N VAL A 13 4.01 6.39 19.50
CA VAL A 13 2.92 7.17 20.11
C VAL A 13 1.94 7.69 19.05
N ILE A 14 2.44 8.22 17.92
CA ILE A 14 1.57 8.67 16.81
C ILE A 14 0.73 7.50 16.27
N VAL A 15 1.34 6.34 16.05
CA VAL A 15 0.63 5.14 15.56
C VAL A 15 -0.47 4.70 16.54
N LEU A 16 -0.21 4.78 17.85
CA LEU A 16 -1.20 4.47 18.90
C LEU A 16 -2.37 5.47 18.93
N LEU A 17 -2.11 6.77 18.72
CA LEU A 17 -3.15 7.81 18.72
C LEU A 17 -4.06 7.74 17.49
N PHE A 18 -3.46 7.60 16.31
CA PHE A 18 -4.19 7.61 15.04
C PHE A 18 -4.69 6.21 14.64
N GLY A 19 -4.11 5.16 15.22
CA GLY A 19 -4.37 3.77 14.88
C GLY A 19 -3.73 3.34 13.57
N THR A 20 -3.40 2.05 13.45
CA THR A 20 -2.75 1.48 12.25
C THR A 20 -3.63 1.52 11.00
N LYS A 21 -4.96 1.55 11.15
CA LYS A 21 -5.91 1.54 10.02
C LYS A 21 -5.83 2.82 9.19
N LYS A 22 -5.77 3.99 9.83
CA LYS A 22 -5.64 5.29 9.13
C LYS A 22 -4.23 5.53 8.62
N LEU A 23 -3.21 5.12 9.38
CA LEU A 23 -1.82 5.18 8.92
C LEU A 23 -1.58 4.26 7.72
N ARG A 24 -2.24 3.10 7.65
CA ARG A 24 -2.11 2.19 6.51
C ARG A 24 -2.77 2.75 5.26
N SER A 25 -3.99 3.29 5.34
CA SER A 25 -4.64 3.89 4.16
C SER A 25 -3.83 5.06 3.62
N LEU A 26 -3.42 5.99 4.49
CA LEU A 26 -2.59 7.14 4.09
C LEU A 26 -1.20 6.69 3.61
N GLY A 27 -0.59 5.72 4.29
CA GLY A 27 0.71 5.17 3.91
C GLY A 27 0.69 4.43 2.58
N SER A 28 -0.41 3.76 2.22
CA SER A 28 -0.59 3.15 0.90
C SER A 28 -0.65 4.20 -0.20
N ASP A 29 -1.40 5.29 0.00
CA ASP A 29 -1.53 6.36 -0.98
C ASP A 29 -0.21 7.13 -1.16
N LEU A 30 0.38 7.59 -0.06
CA LEU A 30 1.69 8.26 -0.09
C LEU A 30 2.80 7.32 -0.57
N GLY A 31 2.74 6.05 -0.20
CA GLY A 31 3.70 5.03 -0.61
C GLY A 31 3.66 4.74 -2.10
N ALA A 32 2.47 4.73 -2.71
CA ALA A 32 2.32 4.59 -4.16
C ALA A 32 2.94 5.79 -4.92
N SER A 33 2.71 7.02 -4.43
CA SER A 33 3.31 8.23 -5.02
C SER A 33 4.83 8.25 -4.88
N ILE A 34 5.36 7.90 -3.69
CA ILE A 34 6.81 7.79 -3.47
C ILE A 34 7.42 6.65 -4.29
N LYS A 35 6.72 5.53 -4.50
CA LYS A 35 7.20 4.40 -5.32
C LYS A 35 7.41 4.84 -6.77
N GLY A 36 6.46 5.58 -7.34
CA GLY A 36 6.58 6.17 -8.68
C GLY A 36 7.73 7.18 -8.77
N PHE A 37 7.88 8.05 -7.77
CA PHE A 37 9.00 9.00 -7.70
C PHE A 37 10.36 8.30 -7.61
N LYS A 38 10.50 7.30 -6.73
CA LYS A 38 11.72 6.50 -6.62
C LYS A 38 12.00 5.77 -7.94
N LYS A 39 10.98 5.21 -8.58
CA LYS A 39 11.14 4.52 -9.87
C LYS A 39 11.64 5.47 -10.95
N ALA A 40 11.03 6.63 -11.12
CA ALA A 40 11.51 7.64 -12.07
C ALA A 40 12.93 8.13 -11.78
N MET A 41 13.29 8.24 -10.49
CA MET A 41 14.65 8.64 -10.08
C MET A 41 15.70 7.53 -10.22
N ASN A 42 15.29 6.26 -10.30
CA ASN A 42 16.20 5.12 -10.52
C ASN A 42 16.16 4.59 -11.98
N ASP A 43 15.16 4.94 -12.78
CA ASP A 43 15.07 4.61 -14.21
C ASP A 43 16.16 5.30 -15.04
N ASP A 44 16.79 6.36 -14.51
CA ASP A 44 17.99 6.98 -15.08
C ASP A 44 19.26 6.12 -14.88
N ASP A 45 19.26 5.14 -13.96
CA ASP A 45 20.46 4.37 -13.57
C ASP A 45 20.41 2.85 -13.84
N ASP A 46 19.26 2.17 -13.85
CA ASP A 46 19.21 0.77 -14.28
C ASP A 46 17.78 0.24 -14.53
N SER A 47 17.52 -0.21 -15.76
CA SER A 47 16.29 -0.89 -16.15
C SER A 47 16.18 -2.26 -15.49
N LYS A 48 15.40 -2.40 -14.39
CA LYS A 48 14.75 -3.66 -13.95
C LYS A 48 13.75 -3.50 -12.80
N GLU A 49 12.61 -4.17 -13.01
CA GLU A 49 11.67 -4.76 -12.04
C GLU A 49 10.79 -3.87 -11.14
N THR A 50 9.47 -3.99 -11.33
CA THR A 50 8.54 -4.69 -10.41
C THR A 50 7.11 -4.23 -10.70
N ASP A 51 6.42 -5.04 -11.50
CA ASP A 51 4.97 -5.16 -11.48
C ASP A 51 4.61 -5.96 -10.23
N ASP A 52 3.96 -5.32 -9.26
CA ASP A 52 3.39 -6.03 -8.12
C ASP A 52 2.25 -5.19 -7.53
N SER A 53 1.10 -5.28 -8.19
CA SER A 53 -0.21 -4.84 -7.67
C SER A 53 -1.34 -5.56 -8.40
N GLN A 54 -1.36 -6.89 -8.35
CA GLN A 54 -2.57 -7.65 -8.64
C GLN A 54 -2.83 -8.71 -7.57
N LYS A 55 -3.43 -8.29 -6.45
CA LYS A 55 -4.31 -9.16 -5.65
C LYS A 55 -5.22 -8.34 -4.76
N VAL A 56 -6.28 -7.80 -5.34
CA VAL A 56 -7.53 -7.58 -4.59
C VAL A 56 -8.54 -8.58 -5.18
N GLU A 57 -8.39 -9.82 -4.73
CA GLU A 57 -9.37 -10.88 -4.92
C GLU A 57 -10.58 -10.52 -4.05
N HIS A 58 -11.57 -9.85 -4.66
CA HIS A 58 -12.88 -9.72 -4.06
C HIS A 58 -13.67 -10.96 -4.47
N LEU A 59 -13.78 -11.89 -3.51
CA LEU A 59 -14.54 -13.12 -3.61
C LEU A 59 -16.04 -12.82 -3.82
N ASP A 60 -16.60 -13.56 -4.78
CA ASP A 60 -18.00 -13.93 -5.04
C ASP A 60 -19.12 -12.86 -5.02
N PRO A 61 -19.69 -12.52 -6.19
CA PRO A 61 -21.10 -12.21 -6.27
C PRO A 61 -21.89 -13.52 -6.25
N SER A 62 -22.39 -13.86 -5.07
CA SER A 62 -23.46 -14.83 -4.89
C SER A 62 -24.71 -14.42 -5.71
N ALA A 63 -25.28 -15.41 -6.41
CA ALA A 63 -26.67 -15.52 -6.84
C ALA A 63 -27.22 -14.52 -7.89
N ASN A 64 -27.42 -14.99 -9.14
CA ASN A 64 -28.75 -15.40 -9.65
C ASN A 64 -28.81 -15.45 -11.19
N ASN A 65 -29.52 -16.47 -11.68
CA ASN A 65 -30.03 -16.68 -13.06
C ASN A 65 -28.96 -17.18 -14.05
N HIS A 66 -29.17 -18.20 -14.88
CA HIS A 66 -30.40 -18.63 -15.53
C HIS A 66 -30.19 -20.08 -16.00
N ALA A 67 -31.01 -21.01 -15.52
CA ALA A 67 -31.20 -22.31 -16.13
C ALA A 67 -32.46 -22.22 -17.00
N ASP A 68 -32.28 -22.07 -18.30
CA ASP A 68 -33.26 -22.42 -19.33
C ASP A 68 -32.41 -22.75 -20.57
N LYS A 69 -32.28 -24.04 -20.91
CA LYS A 69 -33.17 -24.79 -21.82
C LYS A 69 -32.98 -24.32 -23.27
N GLU A 70 -32.20 -25.09 -24.04
CA GLU A 70 -32.51 -25.62 -25.39
C GLU A 70 -31.68 -26.89 -25.61
#